data_AF-A0A521IBB2-F1
#
_entry.id   AF-A0A521IBB2-F1
#
_cell.length_a   1.000
_cell.length_b   1.000
_cell.length_c   1.000
_cell.angle_alpha   90.00
_cell.angle_beta   90.00
_cell.angle_gamma   90.00
#
_symmetry.space_group_name_H-M   'P 1'
#
loop_
_entity.id
_entity.type
_entity.pdbx_description
1 polymer ?
#
loop_
_entity_poly.entity_id
_entity_poly.type
_entity_poly.pdbx_seq_one_letter_code
_entity_poly.pdbx_strand_id
1 'polypeptide(L)'
;MRAEILFPHKSVHALAGLRDPKWRELAKRVAALPEDHPDSLAFCLMMIRQCGCLDCNPDRYKALMGCSACAKRNIIGFKGPDENLLKAYKDARSEILKFLETEALQQAA
;
A
#
# COMPACT_ATOMS: atom_id res chain seq x y z
N MET A 1 -22.57 -1.02 -3.22
CA MET A 1 -21.22 -1.51 -2.83
C MET A 1 -20.22 -0.82 -3.75
N ARG A 2 -19.44 0.14 -3.24
CA ARG A 2 -18.48 0.91 -4.05
C ARG A 2 -17.19 0.11 -4.14
N ALA A 3 -16.78 -0.27 -5.35
CA ALA A 3 -15.46 -0.83 -5.56
C ALA A 3 -14.45 0.30 -5.38
N GLU A 4 -13.53 0.16 -4.42
CA GLU A 4 -12.36 1.02 -4.33
C GLU A 4 -11.49 0.68 -5.55
N ILE A 5 -11.25 1.65 -6.44
CA ILE A 5 -10.48 1.43 -7.67
C ILE A 5 -9.02 1.06 -7.31
N LEU A 6 -8.50 1.63 -6.22
CA LEU A 6 -7.14 1.43 -5.75
C LEU A 6 -7.12 0.86 -4.32
N PHE A 7 -5.95 0.40 -3.87
CA PHE A 7 -5.77 -0.11 -2.52
C PHE A 7 -6.17 0.98 -1.49
N PRO A 8 -7.12 0.71 -0.59
CA PRO A 8 -7.60 1.72 0.35
C PRO A 8 -6.78 1.70 1.64
N HIS A 9 -6.40 2.88 2.15
CA HIS A 9 -5.58 3.04 3.36
C HIS A 9 -6.14 2.30 4.59
N LYS A 10 -7.46 2.30 4.78
CA LYS A 10 -8.14 1.53 5.85
C LYS A 10 -7.80 0.03 5.88
N SER A 11 -7.35 -0.55 4.76
CA SER A 11 -6.94 -1.96 4.70
C SER A 11 -5.57 -2.24 5.32
N VAL A 12 -4.75 -1.22 5.61
CA VAL A 12 -3.40 -1.39 6.19
C VAL A 12 -3.47 -2.07 7.57
N HIS A 13 -4.47 -1.72 8.41
CA HIS A 13 -4.66 -2.37 9.71
C HIS A 13 -4.76 -3.90 9.62
N ALA A 14 -5.33 -4.40 8.52
CA ALA A 14 -5.53 -5.82 8.30
C ALA A 14 -4.24 -6.58 7.98
N LEU A 15 -3.13 -5.87 7.71
CA LEU A 15 -1.86 -6.43 7.25
C LEU A 15 -0.80 -6.54 8.35
N ALA A 16 -0.97 -5.84 9.47
CA ALA A 16 0.05 -5.76 10.52
C ALA A 16 0.39 -7.12 11.16
N GLY A 17 -0.55 -8.06 11.20
CA GLY A 17 -0.35 -9.37 11.82
C GLY A 17 0.26 -10.44 10.91
N LEU A 18 0.59 -10.13 9.66
CA LEU A 18 0.80 -11.17 8.64
C LEU A 18 2.23 -11.68 8.49
N ARG A 19 3.26 -10.88 8.83
CA ARG A 19 4.67 -11.24 8.65
C ARG A 19 5.56 -10.79 9.82
N ASP A 20 6.87 -10.69 9.60
CA ASP A 20 7.89 -10.49 10.61
C ASP A 20 7.70 -9.19 11.42
N PRO A 21 8.40 -9.06 12.57
CA PRO A 21 8.28 -7.88 13.44
C PRO A 21 8.49 -6.54 12.71
N LYS A 22 9.42 -6.47 11.75
CA LYS A 22 9.67 -5.24 10.97
C LYS A 22 8.47 -4.86 10.08
N TRP A 23 7.85 -5.84 9.42
CA TRP A 23 6.64 -5.60 8.62
C TRP A 23 5.49 -5.14 9.51
N ARG A 24 5.30 -5.82 10.64
CA ARG A 24 4.27 -5.48 11.63
C ARG A 24 4.43 -4.04 12.12
N GLU A 25 5.65 -3.62 12.44
CA GLU A 25 5.95 -2.28 12.92
C GLU A 25 5.65 -1.23 11.86
N LEU A 26 6.07 -1.47 10.60
CA LEU A 26 5.74 -0.60 9.47
C LEU A 26 4.23 -0.46 9.27
N ALA A 27 3.51 -1.58 9.18
CA ALA A 27 2.07 -1.56 8.95
C ALA A 27 1.31 -0.90 10.11
N LYS A 28 1.71 -1.14 11.37
CA LYS A 28 1.14 -0.44 12.53
C LYS A 28 1.38 1.06 12.48
N ARG A 29 2.61 1.48 12.15
CA ARG A 29 2.96 2.90 12.04
C ARG A 29 2.11 3.58 10.98
N VAL A 30 2.07 3.02 9.77
CA VAL A 30 1.31 3.60 8.64
C VAL A 30 -0.18 3.64 8.92
N ALA A 31 -0.74 2.62 9.57
CA ALA A 31 -2.16 2.61 9.87
C ALA A 31 -2.57 3.66 10.92
N ALA A 32 -1.62 4.19 11.70
CA ALA A 32 -1.86 5.29 12.63
C ALA A 32 -1.67 6.68 12.00
N LEU A 33 -1.13 6.75 10.78
CA LEU A 33 -0.90 8.01 10.08
C LEU A 33 -2.14 8.42 9.26
N PRO A 34 -2.35 9.73 9.05
CA PRO A 34 -3.32 10.24 8.09
C PRO A 34 -3.14 9.66 6.68
N GLU A 35 -4.21 9.57 5.90
CA GLU A 35 -4.16 8.98 4.55
C GLU A 35 -3.35 9.80 3.54
N ASP A 36 -3.26 11.12 3.76
CA ASP A 36 -2.49 12.09 2.97
C ASP A 36 -1.01 12.17 3.39
N HIS A 37 -0.63 11.52 4.50
CA HIS A 37 0.74 11.51 4.95
C HIS A 37 1.65 10.78 3.92
N PRO A 38 2.85 11.29 3.60
CA PRO A 38 3.73 10.69 2.58
C PRO A 38 4.01 9.20 2.78
N ASP A 39 4.22 8.77 4.03
CA ASP A 39 4.41 7.35 4.37
C ASP A 39 3.15 6.49 4.10
N SER A 40 1.95 7.05 4.28
CA SER A 40 0.68 6.39 3.98
C SER A 40 0.48 6.24 2.47
N LEU A 41 0.73 7.32 1.72
CA LEU A 41 0.71 7.31 0.27
C LEU A 41 1.71 6.31 -0.31
N ALA A 42 2.93 6.28 0.23
CA ALA A 42 3.97 5.33 -0.18
C ALA A 42 3.58 3.88 0.06
N PHE A 43 2.95 3.58 1.21
CA PHE A 43 2.47 2.23 1.50
C PHE A 43 1.33 1.84 0.56
N CYS A 44 0.38 2.74 0.31
CA CYS A 44 -0.70 2.51 -0.64
C CYS A 44 -0.16 2.27 -2.05
N LEU A 45 0.80 3.08 -2.52
CA LEU A 45 1.45 2.92 -3.82
C LEU A 45 2.15 1.57 -3.96
N MET A 46 2.91 1.16 -2.94
CA MET A 46 3.52 -0.17 -2.89
C MET A 46 2.44 -1.26 -3.02
N MET A 47 1.35 -1.18 -2.26
CA MET A 47 0.28 -2.19 -2.28
C MET A 47 -0.48 -2.22 -3.61
N ILE A 48 -0.69 -1.07 -4.26
CA ILE A 48 -1.30 -0.96 -5.59
C ILE A 48 -0.50 -1.77 -6.60
N ARG A 49 0.83 -1.62 -6.59
CA ARG A 49 1.75 -2.38 -7.47
C ARG A 49 1.75 -3.86 -7.13
N GLN A 50 1.90 -4.17 -5.85
CA GLN A 50 2.03 -5.53 -5.35
C GLN A 50 0.75 -6.36 -5.57
N CYS A 51 -0.44 -5.75 -5.45
CA CYS A 51 -1.75 -6.40 -5.67
C CYS A 51 -2.26 -6.36 -7.12
N GLY A 52 -1.60 -5.61 -8.00
CA GLY A 52 -2.06 -5.34 -9.37
C GLY A 52 -3.42 -4.63 -9.35
N CYS A 53 -3.56 -3.58 -8.53
CA CYS A 53 -4.85 -2.88 -8.38
C CYS A 53 -5.31 -2.16 -9.66
N LEU A 54 -4.37 -1.75 -10.53
CA LEU A 54 -4.69 -1.06 -11.79
C LEU A 54 -5.43 -1.96 -12.79
N ASP A 55 -5.22 -3.28 -12.69
CA ASP A 55 -5.91 -4.29 -13.51
C ASP A 55 -7.14 -4.88 -12.79
N CYS A 56 -7.55 -4.29 -11.66
CA CYS A 56 -8.65 -4.80 -10.86
C CYS A 56 -9.99 -4.35 -11.45
N ASN A 57 -10.87 -5.32 -11.69
CA ASN A 57 -12.24 -5.10 -12.16
C ASN A 57 -13.26 -5.68 -11.15
N PRO A 58 -14.57 -5.37 -11.28
CA PRO A 58 -15.58 -5.84 -10.34
C PRO A 58 -15.62 -7.37 -10.16
N ASP A 59 -15.33 -8.14 -11.20
CA ASP A 59 -15.32 -9.61 -11.13
C ASP A 59 -14.11 -10.11 -10.32
N ARG A 60 -12.93 -9.53 -10.55
CA ARG A 60 -11.72 -9.78 -9.75
C ARG A 60 -11.91 -9.35 -8.30
N TYR A 61 -12.52 -8.19 -8.06
CA TYR A 61 -12.83 -7.70 -6.72
C TYR A 61 -13.72 -8.68 -5.94
N LYS A 62 -14.79 -9.17 -6.59
CA LYS A 62 -15.70 -10.17 -6.01
C LYS A 62 -14.98 -11.50 -5.78
N ALA A 63 -14.23 -12.00 -6.74
CA ALA A 63 -13.47 -13.25 -6.61
C ALA A 63 -12.46 -13.19 -5.46
N LEU A 64 -11.86 -12.03 -5.21
CA LEU A 64 -10.91 -11.81 -4.13
C LEU A 64 -11.56 -11.46 -2.78
N MET A 65 -12.90 -11.33 -2.73
CA MET A 65 -13.65 -10.97 -1.52
C MET A 65 -13.24 -9.60 -0.95
N GLY A 66 -12.95 -8.63 -1.81
CA GLY A 66 -12.61 -7.25 -1.46
C GLY A 66 -11.13 -6.96 -1.20
N CYS A 67 -10.79 -5.66 -1.11
CA CYS A 67 -9.39 -5.19 -1.07
C CYS A 67 -8.60 -5.71 0.13
N SER A 68 -9.19 -5.75 1.33
CA SER A 68 -8.49 -6.25 2.52
C SER A 68 -8.15 -7.74 2.41
N ALA A 69 -9.05 -8.54 1.84
CA ALA A 69 -8.82 -9.97 1.64
C ALA A 69 -7.84 -10.22 0.48
N CYS A 70 -7.92 -9.44 -0.61
CA CYS A 70 -6.91 -9.42 -1.68
C CYS A 70 -5.51 -9.12 -1.13
N ALA A 71 -5.37 -8.05 -0.35
CA ALA A 71 -4.11 -7.61 0.20
C ALA A 71 -3.51 -8.62 1.18
N LYS A 72 -4.34 -9.19 2.08
CA LYS A 72 -3.90 -10.28 2.98
C LYS A 72 -3.34 -11.46 2.19
N ARG A 73 -4.07 -11.95 1.19
CA ARG A 73 -3.63 -13.08 0.36
C ARG A 73 -2.33 -12.77 -0.38
N ASN A 74 -2.18 -11.55 -0.88
CA ASN A 74 -0.98 -11.14 -1.59
C ASN A 74 0.26 -11.13 -0.67
N ILE A 75 0.14 -10.52 0.52
CA ILE A 75 1.24 -10.46 1.50
C ILE A 75 1.59 -11.84 2.07
N ILE A 76 0.58 -12.66 2.37
CA ILE A 76 0.80 -14.06 2.82
C ILE A 76 1.48 -14.88 1.71
N GLY A 77 1.06 -14.71 0.46
CA GLY A 77 1.58 -15.43 -0.71
C GLY A 77 2.90 -14.89 -1.25
N PHE A 78 3.46 -13.82 -0.68
CA PHE A 78 4.71 -13.23 -1.14
C PHE A 78 5.88 -14.18 -0.87
N LYS A 79 6.57 -14.64 -1.92
CA LYS A 79 7.62 -15.67 -1.80
C LYS A 79 8.99 -15.13 -1.38
N GLY A 80 9.18 -13.82 -1.37
CA GLY A 80 10.46 -13.20 -1.00
C GLY A 80 10.60 -12.93 0.51
N PRO A 81 11.81 -12.59 0.97
CA PRO A 81 12.05 -12.13 2.33
C PRO A 81 11.33 -10.80 2.60
N ASP A 82 11.00 -10.55 3.87
CA ASP A 82 10.32 -9.33 4.31
C ASP A 82 11.12 -8.07 3.96
N GLU A 83 12.45 -8.16 3.91
CA GLU A 83 13.34 -7.11 3.42
C GLU A 83 12.97 -6.60 2.03
N ASN A 84 12.47 -7.46 1.14
CA ASN A 84 12.07 -7.05 -0.21
C ASN A 84 10.78 -6.21 -0.18
N LEU A 85 9.84 -6.51 0.72
CA LEU A 85 8.64 -5.69 0.93
C LEU A 85 9.03 -4.33 1.53
N LEU A 86 9.94 -4.32 2.50
CA LEU A 86 10.45 -3.07 3.09
C LEU A 86 11.23 -2.24 2.07
N LYS A 87 11.95 -2.89 1.16
CA LYS A 87 12.63 -2.21 0.04
C LYS A 87 11.60 -1.60 -0.91
N ALA A 88 10.60 -2.36 -1.34
CA ALA A 88 9.53 -1.85 -2.20
C ALA A 88 8.79 -0.66 -1.58
N TYR A 89 8.58 -0.68 -0.26
CA TYR A 89 8.06 0.47 0.47
C TYR A 89 8.98 1.69 0.39
N LYS A 90 10.28 1.52 0.62
CA LYS A 90 11.26 2.62 0.54
C LYS A 90 11.36 3.21 -0.86
N ASP A 91 11.31 2.37 -1.88
CA ASP A 91 11.33 2.79 -3.28
C ASP A 91 10.08 3.62 -3.59
N ALA A 92 8.89 3.15 -3.20
CA ALA A 92 7.64 3.91 -3.31
C ALA A 92 7.67 5.23 -2.51
N ARG A 93 8.28 5.24 -1.33
CA ARG A 93 8.43 6.45 -0.50
C ARG A 93 9.33 7.48 -1.18
N SER A 94 10.44 7.06 -1.77
CA SER A 94 11.32 7.94 -2.54
C SER A 94 10.58 8.59 -3.71
N GLU A 95 9.75 7.83 -4.41
CA GLU A 95 8.92 8.33 -5.51
C GLU A 95 7.88 9.35 -5.05
N ILE A 96 7.14 9.06 -3.98
CA ILE A 96 6.17 10.00 -3.40
C ILE A 96 6.85 11.29 -2.95
N LEU A 97 8.00 11.21 -2.28
CA LEU A 97 8.71 12.41 -1.82
C LEU A 97 9.18 13.28 -2.98
N LYS A 98 9.71 12.69 -4.06
CA LYS A 98 10.09 13.42 -5.28
C LYS A 98 8.89 14.07 -5.96
N PHE A 99 7.76 13.37 -6.01
CA PHE A 99 6.51 13.90 -6.55
C PHE A 99 6.03 15.11 -5.75
N LEU A 100 5.95 14.99 -4.43
CA LEU A 100 5.52 16.09 -3.54
C LEU A 100 6.48 17.29 -3.61
N GLU A 101 7.79 17.06 -3.70
CA GLU A 101 8.78 18.12 -3.91
C GLU A 101 8.55 18.84 -5.25
N THR A 102 8.27 18.08 -6.31
CA THR A 102 7.98 18.65 -7.64
C THR A 102 6.69 19.45 -7.64
N GLU A 103 5.62 18.94 -7.03
CA GLU A 103 4.34 19.66 -6.90
C GLU A 103 4.49 20.93 -6.07
N ALA A 104 5.25 20.89 -4.97
CA ALA A 104 5.52 22.08 -4.17
C ALA A 104 6.26 23.17 -4.96
N LEU A 105 7.22 22.77 -5.81
CA LEU A 105 7.92 23.69 -6.72
C LEU A 105 6.97 24.27 -7.80
N GLN A 106 6.03 23.48 -8.31
CA GLN A 106 5.05 23.92 -9.30
C GLN A 106 3.98 24.86 -8.71
N GLN A 107 3.60 24.67 -7.44
CA GLN A 107 2.63 25.55 -6.76
C GLN A 107 3.25 26.87 -6.30
N ALA A 108 4.58 26.95 -6.19
CA ALA A 108 5.32 28.15 -5.80
C ALA A 108 5.77 29.03 -6.99
N ALA A 109 5.55 28.58 -8.23
CA ALA A 109 5.90 29.27 -9.48
C ALA A 109 4.67 29.93 -10.13
#